data_AF-A0A0C1Z826-F1
#
_entry.id   AF-A0A0C1Z826-F1
#
_cell.length_a   1.000
_cell.length_b   1.000
_cell.length_c   1.000
_cell.angle_alpha   90.00
_cell.angle_beta   90.00
_cell.angle_gamma   90.00
#
_symmetry.space_group_name_H-M   'P 1'
#
loop_
_entity.id
_entity.type
_entity.pdbx_description
1 polymer ?
#
loop_
_entity_poly.entity_id
_entity_poly.type
_entity_poly.pdbx_seq_one_letter_code
_entity_poly.pdbx_strand_id
1 'polypeptide(L)'
;MKQTSESWWQATKTDDHKLVAWLYKQYRGEIGAGQRIRALRDRYALATGLPARTLTKIAAQEDRHAQWIAGLLQARGHAPEVKPAKERYWRAALESLHDLETGCAIGAHAERMRLERIEVIANDPEAPADVRAVFARILPEERFHERAFRSLASEAALAATAGAHALGRAALGLTP
;
A
#
# COMPACT_ATOMS: atom_id res chain seq x y z
N MET A 1 11.32 19.32 -4.61
CA MET A 1 10.88 19.69 -3.23
C MET A 1 10.39 18.43 -2.54
N LYS A 2 10.79 18.22 -1.28
CA LYS A 2 10.27 17.17 -0.40
C LYS A 2 8.92 17.63 0.15
N GLN A 3 7.92 16.75 0.26
CA GLN A 3 6.54 17.10 0.63
C GLN A 3 6.00 16.12 1.69
N THR A 4 5.33 16.64 2.73
CA THR A 4 4.65 15.82 3.76
C THR A 4 3.35 15.22 3.21
N SER A 5 2.78 14.23 3.90
CA SER A 5 1.50 13.63 3.52
C SER A 5 0.36 14.66 3.51
N GLU A 6 0.33 15.59 4.46
CA GLU A 6 -0.68 16.66 4.54
C GLU A 6 -0.54 17.63 3.39
N SER A 7 0.67 18.15 3.15
CA SER A 7 0.90 19.10 2.07
C SER A 7 0.67 18.47 0.69
N TRP A 8 1.02 17.20 0.51
CA TRP A 8 0.68 16.41 -0.68
C TRP A 8 -0.83 16.29 -0.86
N TRP A 9 -1.55 15.98 0.21
CA TRP A 9 -2.99 15.79 0.17
C TRP A 9 -3.73 17.10 -0.15
N GLN A 10 -3.35 18.23 0.45
CA GLN A 10 -3.93 19.54 0.16
C GLN A 10 -3.80 19.92 -1.32
N ALA A 11 -2.64 19.64 -1.93
CA ALA A 11 -2.40 19.88 -3.35
C ALA A 11 -3.10 18.86 -4.28
N THR A 12 -3.48 17.69 -3.76
CA THR A 12 -4.12 16.61 -4.54
C THR A 12 -5.64 16.73 -4.47
N LYS A 13 -6.22 16.99 -3.30
CA LYS A 13 -7.67 17.00 -3.06
C LYS A 13 -8.40 18.15 -3.79
N THR A 14 -7.67 19.21 -4.10
CA THR A 14 -8.16 20.43 -4.77
C THR A 14 -7.96 20.42 -6.29
N ASP A 15 -7.34 19.38 -6.83
CA ASP A 15 -7.01 19.25 -8.25
C ASP A 15 -7.52 17.89 -8.75
N ASP A 16 -8.66 17.92 -9.46
CA ASP A 16 -9.34 16.70 -9.92
C ASP A 16 -8.44 15.81 -10.78
N HIS A 17 -7.59 16.38 -11.63
CA HIS A 17 -6.66 15.60 -12.44
C HIS A 17 -5.64 14.87 -11.57
N LYS A 18 -5.07 15.54 -10.56
CA LYS A 18 -4.14 14.90 -9.62
C LYS A 18 -4.83 13.85 -8.75
N LEU A 19 -6.04 14.13 -8.28
CA LEU A 19 -6.83 13.21 -7.48
C LEU A 19 -7.13 11.93 -8.25
N VAL A 20 -7.67 12.05 -9.46
CA VAL A 20 -7.98 10.90 -10.32
C VAL A 20 -6.71 10.12 -10.68
N ALA A 21 -5.63 10.82 -11.06
CA ALA A 21 -4.36 10.17 -11.34
C ALA A 21 -3.80 9.41 -10.13
N TRP A 22 -4.02 9.91 -8.91
CA TRP A 22 -3.67 9.22 -7.69
C TRP A 22 -4.58 8.02 -7.42
N LEU A 23 -5.90 8.11 -7.62
CA LEU A 23 -6.83 6.99 -7.47
C LEU A 23 -6.46 5.81 -8.39
N TYR A 24 -6.07 6.06 -9.64
CA TYR A 24 -5.53 5.01 -10.52
C TYR A 24 -4.24 4.37 -9.97
N LYS A 25 -3.36 5.17 -9.35
CA LYS A 25 -2.16 4.64 -8.69
C LYS A 25 -2.54 3.75 -7.50
N GLN A 26 -3.55 4.12 -6.72
CA GLN A 26 -4.02 3.30 -5.61
C GLN A 26 -4.65 2.01 -6.12
N TYR A 27 -5.54 2.08 -7.11
CA TYR A 27 -6.16 0.90 -7.73
C TYR A 27 -5.14 -0.12 -8.22
N ARG A 28 -4.12 0.33 -8.97
CA ARG A 28 -3.02 -0.51 -9.41
C ARG A 28 -2.17 -1.01 -8.24
N GLY A 29 -2.01 -0.19 -7.21
CA GLY A 29 -1.31 -0.52 -5.96
C GLY A 29 -1.92 -1.76 -5.31
N GLU A 30 -3.23 -1.75 -5.06
CA GLU A 30 -3.94 -2.84 -4.38
C GLU A 30 -3.85 -4.15 -5.17
N ILE A 31 -4.06 -4.08 -6.49
CA ILE A 31 -3.95 -5.27 -7.36
C ILE A 31 -2.54 -5.86 -7.26
N GLY A 32 -1.53 -5.00 -7.37
CA GLY A 32 -0.15 -5.43 -7.26
C GLY A 32 0.20 -5.96 -5.86
N ALA A 33 -0.36 -5.37 -4.80
CA ALA A 33 -0.15 -5.81 -3.43
C ALA A 33 -0.71 -7.22 -3.23
N GLY A 34 -1.97 -7.46 -3.59
CA GLY A 34 -2.59 -8.78 -3.50
C GLY A 34 -1.80 -9.87 -4.24
N GLN A 35 -1.27 -9.56 -5.44
CA GLN A 35 -0.43 -10.46 -6.22
C GLN A 35 0.91 -10.77 -5.54
N ARG A 36 1.61 -9.74 -5.03
CA ARG A 36 2.92 -9.91 -4.35
C ARG A 36 2.78 -10.70 -3.05
N ILE A 37 1.71 -10.46 -2.30
CA ILE A 37 1.40 -11.18 -1.06
C ILE A 37 1.08 -12.64 -1.37
N ARG A 38 0.33 -12.86 -2.47
CA ARG A 38 0.20 -14.10 -3.27
C ARG A 38 1.52 -14.88 -3.33
N ALA A 39 2.44 -14.28 -4.08
CA ALA A 39 3.73 -14.87 -4.40
C ALA A 39 4.62 -15.08 -3.15
N LEU A 40 4.61 -14.15 -2.20
CA LEU A 40 5.36 -14.27 -0.95
C LEU A 40 4.90 -15.49 -0.16
N ARG A 41 3.58 -15.63 0.02
CA ARG A 41 2.97 -16.77 0.70
C ARG A 41 3.37 -18.08 0.03
N ASP A 42 3.14 -18.18 -1.27
CA ASP A 42 3.31 -19.44 -2.01
C ASP A 42 4.77 -19.88 -2.06
N ARG A 43 5.71 -18.93 -2.00
CA ARG A 43 7.14 -19.21 -2.05
C ARG A 43 7.77 -19.52 -0.69
N TYR A 44 7.33 -18.86 0.38
CA TYR A 44 8.06 -18.86 1.65
C TYR A 44 7.24 -19.27 2.88
N ALA A 45 5.91 -19.34 2.80
CA ALA A 45 5.08 -19.76 3.92
C ALA A 45 4.73 -21.24 3.82
N LEU A 46 4.82 -21.96 4.94
CA LEU A 46 4.26 -23.32 5.04
C LEU A 46 2.75 -23.26 4.85
N ALA A 47 2.21 -24.11 3.96
CA ALA A 47 0.84 -24.03 3.43
C ALA A 47 -0.27 -23.93 4.50
N THR A 48 -0.08 -24.51 5.68
CA THR A 48 -1.09 -24.58 6.75
C THR A 48 -0.72 -23.75 7.99
N GLY A 49 0.39 -23.02 7.97
CA GLY A 49 0.87 -22.21 9.09
C GLY A 49 0.11 -20.90 9.28
N LEU A 50 0.22 -20.33 10.49
CA LEU A 50 -0.29 -18.99 10.79
C LEU A 50 0.13 -17.95 9.73
N PRO A 51 1.39 -17.89 9.25
CA PRO A 51 1.78 -16.92 8.23
C PRO A 51 0.99 -17.09 6.92
N ALA A 52 0.78 -18.32 6.45
CA ALA A 52 0.06 -18.55 5.21
C ALA A 52 -1.41 -18.09 5.29
N ARG A 53 -2.08 -18.34 6.42
CA ARG A 53 -3.44 -17.84 6.66
C ARG A 53 -3.49 -16.32 6.74
N THR A 54 -2.54 -15.72 7.45
CA THR A 54 -2.45 -14.25 7.58
C THR A 54 -2.26 -13.59 6.23
N LEU A 55 -1.28 -14.04 5.44
CA LEU A 55 -1.03 -13.51 4.09
C LEU A 55 -2.21 -13.74 3.15
N THR A 56 -2.91 -14.88 3.27
CA THR A 56 -4.14 -15.15 2.49
C THR A 56 -5.25 -14.14 2.83
N LYS A 57 -5.42 -13.83 4.12
CA LYS A 57 -6.40 -12.83 4.57
C LYS A 57 -6.05 -11.44 4.04
N ILE A 58 -4.78 -11.04 4.15
CA ILE A 58 -4.30 -9.74 3.67
C ILE A 58 -4.54 -9.64 2.16
N ALA A 59 -4.11 -10.63 1.37
CA ALA A 59 -4.33 -10.60 -0.08
C ALA A 59 -5.82 -10.51 -0.48
N ALA A 60 -6.71 -11.19 0.26
CA ALA A 60 -8.15 -11.07 0.02
C ALA A 60 -8.72 -9.69 0.44
N GLN A 61 -8.07 -8.99 1.36
CA GLN A 61 -8.38 -7.60 1.71
C GLN A 61 -7.94 -6.64 0.61
N GLU A 62 -6.72 -6.80 0.09
CA GLU A 62 -6.22 -6.04 -1.06
C GLU A 62 -7.16 -6.16 -2.28
N ASP A 63 -7.65 -7.36 -2.59
CA ASP A 63 -8.60 -7.55 -3.69
C ASP A 63 -9.89 -6.74 -3.47
N ARG A 64 -10.37 -6.64 -2.23
CA ARG A 64 -11.56 -5.83 -1.90
C ARG A 64 -11.25 -4.34 -1.94
N HIS A 65 -10.07 -3.91 -1.51
CA HIS A 65 -9.64 -2.51 -1.62
C HIS A 65 -9.61 -2.09 -3.08
N ALA A 66 -9.04 -2.93 -3.95
CA ALA A 66 -9.05 -2.71 -5.39
C ALA A 66 -10.46 -2.53 -5.93
N GLN A 67 -11.42 -3.36 -5.49
CA GLN A 67 -12.83 -3.25 -5.87
C GLN A 67 -13.47 -1.95 -5.38
N TRP A 68 -13.20 -1.52 -4.15
CA TRP A 68 -13.76 -0.27 -3.63
C TRP A 68 -13.20 0.96 -4.37
N ILE A 69 -11.91 0.95 -4.68
CA ILE A 69 -11.29 2.04 -5.44
C ILE A 69 -11.75 2.02 -6.90
N ALA A 70 -11.95 0.84 -7.50
CA ALA A 70 -12.56 0.72 -8.82
C ALA A 70 -13.99 1.30 -8.84
N GLY A 71 -14.81 0.98 -7.83
CA GLY A 71 -16.13 1.56 -7.67
C GLY A 71 -16.11 3.08 -7.51
N LEU A 72 -15.14 3.61 -6.77
CA LEU A 72 -14.93 5.06 -6.64
C LEU A 72 -14.55 5.72 -7.98
N LEU A 73 -13.65 5.12 -8.74
CA LEU A 73 -13.30 5.59 -10.10
C LEU A 73 -14.54 5.61 -11.00
N GLN A 74 -15.32 4.53 -11.01
CA GLN A 74 -16.56 4.42 -11.80
C GLN A 74 -17.59 5.47 -11.41
N ALA A 75 -17.84 5.66 -10.11
CA ALA A 75 -18.77 6.67 -9.62
C ALA A 75 -18.37 8.10 -10.02
N ARG A 76 -17.07 8.34 -10.26
CA ARG A 76 -16.52 9.61 -10.74
C ARG A 76 -16.39 9.67 -12.27
N GLY A 77 -16.98 8.73 -13.01
CA GLY A 77 -16.99 8.73 -14.47
C GLY A 77 -15.71 8.19 -15.12
N HIS A 78 -14.90 7.43 -14.40
CA HIS A 78 -13.64 6.86 -14.90
C HIS A 78 -13.68 5.33 -14.95
N ALA A 79 -13.27 4.74 -16.07
CA ALA A 79 -13.14 3.30 -16.21
C ALA A 79 -11.94 2.77 -15.41
N PRO A 80 -12.09 1.76 -14.55
CA PRO A 80 -10.99 1.22 -13.77
C PRO A 80 -10.10 0.35 -14.67
N GLU A 81 -8.97 0.92 -15.09
CA GLU A 81 -8.00 0.26 -15.97
C GLU A 81 -6.63 0.14 -15.29
N VAL A 82 -6.03 -1.04 -15.38
CA VAL A 82 -4.64 -1.24 -14.97
C VAL A 82 -3.73 -0.78 -16.09
N LYS A 83 -3.23 0.46 -15.98
CA LYS A 83 -2.24 0.98 -16.92
C LYS A 83 -0.83 0.47 -16.55
N PRO A 84 -0.01 0.05 -17.53
CA PRO A 84 1.38 -0.33 -17.27
C PRO A 84 2.14 0.85 -16.66
N ALA A 85 2.89 0.63 -15.58
CA ALA A 85 3.74 1.67 -15.02
C ALA A 85 4.98 1.09 -14.34
N LYS A 86 6.07 1.86 -14.39
CA LYS A 86 7.38 1.44 -13.90
C LYS A 86 7.34 1.21 -12.38
N GLU A 87 7.59 -0.01 -11.94
CA GLU A 87 7.59 -0.41 -10.52
C GLU A 87 8.93 -0.11 -9.84
N ARG A 88 9.36 1.16 -9.87
CA ARG A 88 10.70 1.55 -9.39
C ARG A 88 10.92 1.28 -7.90
N TYR A 89 9.87 1.38 -7.08
CA TYR A 89 9.91 1.09 -5.65
C TYR A 89 10.28 -0.38 -5.36
N TRP A 90 9.63 -1.30 -6.08
CA TRP A 90 9.74 -2.73 -5.80
C TRP A 90 11.06 -3.32 -6.27
N ARG A 91 11.74 -2.70 -7.24
CA ARG A 91 13.01 -3.23 -7.76
C ARG A 91 14.07 -3.39 -6.66
N ALA A 92 14.34 -2.33 -5.91
CA ALA A 92 15.34 -2.37 -4.83
C ALA A 92 14.86 -3.18 -3.62
N ALA A 93 13.55 -3.15 -3.32
CA ALA A 93 12.99 -3.89 -2.19
C ALA A 93 12.95 -5.40 -2.43
N LEU A 94 12.68 -5.86 -3.66
CA LEU A 94 12.62 -7.29 -3.99
C LEU A 94 14.01 -7.90 -4.15
N GLU A 95 15.05 -7.11 -4.42
CA GLU A 95 16.43 -7.60 -4.48
C GLU A 95 16.92 -8.16 -3.13
N SER A 96 16.38 -7.66 -2.00
CA SER A 96 16.70 -8.19 -0.67
C SER A 96 15.81 -9.35 -0.24
N LEU A 97 14.77 -9.72 -0.99
CA LEU A 97 13.84 -10.79 -0.61
C LEU A 97 14.47 -12.17 -0.75
N HIS A 98 14.80 -12.81 0.38
CA HIS A 98 15.35 -14.17 0.40
C HIS A 98 14.57 -15.15 1.29
N ASP A 99 13.75 -14.65 2.22
CA ASP A 99 12.93 -15.47 3.11
C ASP A 99 11.61 -14.76 3.50
N LEU A 100 10.80 -15.47 4.28
CA LEU A 100 9.49 -14.99 4.74
C LEU A 100 9.61 -13.75 5.62
N GLU A 101 10.56 -13.72 6.56
CA GLU A 101 10.73 -12.62 7.50
C GLU A 101 11.12 -11.33 6.78
N THR A 102 12.05 -11.41 5.83
CA THR A 102 12.48 -10.27 5.01
C THR A 102 11.33 -9.77 4.13
N GLY A 103 10.54 -10.67 3.55
CA GLY A 103 9.34 -10.30 2.80
C GLY A 103 8.29 -9.62 3.65
N CYS A 104 8.07 -10.11 4.88
CA CYS A 104 7.16 -9.47 5.82
C CYS A 104 7.70 -8.13 6.31
N ALA A 105 9.01 -7.96 6.48
CA ALA A 105 9.63 -6.69 6.82
C ALA A 105 9.42 -5.64 5.71
N ILE A 106 9.62 -6.02 4.45
CA ILE A 106 9.33 -5.17 3.29
C ILE A 106 7.84 -4.79 3.26
N GLY A 107 6.95 -5.76 3.50
CA GLY A 107 5.52 -5.53 3.62
C GLY A 107 5.18 -4.50 4.70
N ALA A 108 5.70 -4.68 5.92
CA ALA A 108 5.46 -3.78 7.05
C ALA A 108 5.87 -2.33 6.74
N HIS A 109 7.03 -2.15 6.10
CA HIS A 109 7.49 -0.83 5.69
C HIS A 109 6.60 -0.20 4.60
N ALA A 110 6.18 -0.99 3.60
CA ALA A 110 5.29 -0.52 2.55
C ALA A 110 3.91 -0.11 3.10
N GLU A 111 3.32 -0.94 3.97
CA GLU A 111 2.06 -0.65 4.64
C GLU A 111 2.15 0.60 5.52
N ARG A 112 3.23 0.75 6.30
CA ARG A 112 3.43 1.93 7.14
C ARG A 112 3.41 3.22 6.33
N MET A 113 4.15 3.25 5.22
CA MET A 113 4.20 4.42 4.33
C MET A 113 2.83 4.72 3.71
N ARG A 114 2.05 3.68 3.39
CA ARG A 114 0.70 3.84 2.83
C ARG A 114 -0.29 4.36 3.87
N LEU A 115 -0.23 3.79 5.06
CA LEU A 115 -1.06 4.14 6.21
C LEU A 115 -0.95 5.63 6.57
N GLU A 116 0.27 6.19 6.58
CA GLU A 116 0.52 7.62 6.84
C GLU A 116 -0.36 8.52 5.95
N ARG A 117 -0.56 8.17 4.68
CA ARG A 117 -1.38 8.96 3.76
C ARG A 117 -2.87 8.71 3.94
N ILE A 118 -3.27 7.46 4.15
CA ILE A 118 -4.67 7.09 4.34
C ILE A 118 -5.22 7.76 5.60
N GLU A 119 -4.43 7.86 6.66
CA GLU A 119 -4.81 8.56 7.89
C GLU A 119 -5.06 10.06 7.65
N VAL A 120 -4.21 10.74 6.87
CA VAL A 120 -4.44 12.14 6.48
C VAL A 120 -5.76 12.30 5.74
N ILE A 121 -6.04 11.43 4.76
CA ILE A 121 -7.27 11.51 3.95
C ILE A 121 -8.51 11.20 4.78
N ALA A 122 -8.49 10.13 5.57
CA ALA A 122 -9.63 9.68 6.35
C ALA A 122 -10.01 10.69 7.45
N ASN A 123 -9.02 11.43 7.98
CA ASN A 123 -9.22 12.43 9.03
C ASN A 123 -9.48 13.85 8.49
N ASP A 124 -9.42 14.08 7.18
CA ASP A 124 -9.64 15.40 6.58
C ASP A 124 -11.16 15.68 6.41
N PRO A 125 -11.75 16.63 7.18
CA PRO A 125 -13.17 16.97 7.06
C PRO A 125 -13.52 17.61 5.71
N GLU A 126 -12.54 18.14 4.98
CA GLU A 126 -12.71 18.78 3.67
C GLU A 126 -12.40 17.85 2.49
N ALA A 127 -11.94 16.63 2.73
CA ALA A 127 -11.77 15.64 1.67
C ALA A 127 -13.12 15.38 0.98
N PRO A 128 -13.14 15.15 -0.36
CA PRO A 128 -14.34 14.72 -1.05
C PRO A 128 -14.99 13.55 -0.32
N ALA A 129 -16.29 13.65 -0.03
CA ALA A 129 -16.96 12.75 0.91
C ALA A 129 -16.92 11.28 0.48
N ASP A 130 -17.00 11.05 -0.84
CA ASP A 130 -16.86 9.74 -1.49
C ASP A 130 -15.45 9.14 -1.27
N VAL A 131 -14.41 9.94 -1.49
CA VAL A 131 -13.01 9.55 -1.28
C VAL A 131 -12.79 9.25 0.21
N ARG A 132 -13.16 10.17 1.10
CA ARG A 132 -13.01 9.98 2.55
C ARG A 132 -13.71 8.71 3.03
N ALA A 133 -14.92 8.45 2.57
CA ALA A 133 -15.68 7.26 2.96
C ALA A 133 -14.97 5.95 2.56
N VAL A 134 -14.44 5.89 1.33
CA VAL A 134 -13.69 4.71 0.85
C VAL A 134 -12.42 4.51 1.66
N PHE A 135 -11.62 5.55 1.87
CA PHE A 135 -10.34 5.41 2.58
C PHE A 135 -10.53 5.21 4.10
N ALA A 136 -11.59 5.75 4.71
CA ALA A 136 -11.98 5.43 6.08
C ALA A 136 -12.37 3.95 6.24
N ARG A 137 -12.97 3.34 5.21
CA ARG A 137 -13.30 1.91 5.18
C ARG A 137 -12.06 1.02 5.03
N ILE A 138 -11.07 1.46 4.24
CA ILE A 138 -9.79 0.77 4.02
C ILE A 138 -8.89 0.83 5.27
N LEU A 139 -8.84 1.98 5.94
CA LEU A 139 -7.95 2.29 7.06
C LEU A 139 -7.83 1.19 8.15
N PRO A 140 -8.91 0.60 8.70
CA PRO A 140 -8.77 -0.44 9.72
C PRO A 140 -8.09 -1.71 9.20
N GLU A 141 -8.24 -2.04 7.90
CA GLU A 141 -7.59 -3.20 7.29
C GLU A 141 -6.09 -2.95 7.06
N GLU A 142 -5.70 -1.77 6.57
CA GLU A 142 -4.29 -1.35 6.43
C GLU A 142 -3.54 -1.34 7.77
N ARG A 143 -4.21 -0.85 8.84
CA ARG A 143 -3.68 -0.92 10.21
C ARG A 143 -3.45 -2.37 10.65
N PHE A 144 -4.31 -3.29 10.25
CA PHE A 144 -4.11 -4.71 10.51
C PHE A 144 -2.95 -5.27 9.67
N HIS A 145 -2.85 -4.89 8.40
CA HIS A 145 -1.78 -5.34 7.50
C HIS A 145 -0.40 -4.97 8.03
N GLU A 146 -0.18 -3.70 8.39
CA GLU A 146 1.11 -3.26 8.93
C GLU A 146 1.51 -4.05 10.18
N ARG A 147 0.58 -4.20 11.13
CA ARG A 147 0.83 -4.97 12.36
C ARG A 147 1.07 -6.44 12.08
N ALA A 148 0.31 -7.03 11.16
CA ALA A 148 0.43 -8.43 10.82
C ALA A 148 1.76 -8.73 10.14
N PHE A 149 2.16 -7.93 9.15
CA PHE A 149 3.48 -8.03 8.53
C PHE A 149 4.61 -7.83 9.55
N ARG A 150 4.51 -6.80 10.39
CA ARG A 150 5.50 -6.55 11.43
C ARG A 150 5.63 -7.73 12.40
N SER A 151 4.51 -8.35 12.80
CA SER A 151 4.53 -9.53 13.69
C SER A 151 5.13 -10.80 13.08
N LEU A 152 5.21 -10.86 11.74
CA LEU A 152 5.80 -11.97 10.99
C LEU A 152 7.24 -11.69 10.57
N ALA A 153 7.76 -10.49 10.86
CA ALA A 153 9.13 -10.09 10.63
C ALA A 153 9.93 -10.14 11.93
N SER A 154 11.22 -10.45 11.85
CA SER A 154 12.13 -10.22 12.96
C SER A 154 12.60 -8.76 12.99
N GLU A 155 13.01 -8.28 14.16
CA GLU A 155 13.64 -6.96 14.31
C GLU A 155 14.90 -6.82 13.42
N ALA A 156 15.65 -7.91 13.24
CA ALA A 156 16.79 -7.95 12.34
C ALA A 156 16.38 -7.73 10.88
N ALA A 157 15.34 -8.42 10.40
CA ALA A 157 14.81 -8.24 9.05
C ALA A 157 14.24 -6.82 8.83
N LEU A 158 13.56 -6.26 9.82
CA LEU A 158 13.05 -4.88 9.80
C LEU A 158 14.20 -3.86 9.66
N ALA A 159 15.26 -4.02 10.44
CA ALA A 159 16.45 -3.17 10.37
C ALA A 159 17.17 -3.30 9.01
N ALA A 160 17.38 -4.53 8.53
CA ALA A 160 18.08 -4.80 7.27
C ALA A 160 17.34 -4.24 6.03
N THR A 161 16.02 -4.18 6.07
CA THR A 161 15.19 -3.71 4.95
C THR A 161 14.90 -2.20 4.99
N ALA A 162 15.17 -1.53 6.12
CA ALA A 162 14.87 -0.10 6.30
C ALA A 162 15.60 0.81 5.30
N GLY A 163 16.84 0.48 4.93
CA GLY A 163 17.62 1.24 3.94
C GLY A 163 17.00 1.18 2.54
N ALA A 164 16.62 -0.02 2.08
CA ALA A 164 15.94 -0.21 0.80
C ALA A 164 14.57 0.49 0.78
N HIS A 165 13.85 0.45 1.90
CA HIS A 165 12.60 1.20 2.06
C HIS A 165 12.81 2.72 1.93
N ALA A 166 13.84 3.27 2.58
CA ALA A 166 14.16 4.69 2.51
C ALA A 166 14.52 5.12 1.07
N LEU A 167 15.28 4.31 0.35
CA LEU A 167 15.57 4.53 -1.08
C LEU A 167 14.30 4.49 -1.92
N GLY A 168 13.39 3.55 -1.62
CA GLY A 168 12.06 3.46 -2.24
C GLY A 168 11.23 4.73 -2.01
N ARG A 169 11.16 5.24 -0.78
CA ARG A 169 10.50 6.51 -0.44
C ARG A 169 11.11 7.68 -1.22
N ALA A 170 12.45 7.76 -1.25
CA ALA A 170 13.16 8.82 -1.96
C ALA A 170 12.88 8.80 -3.47
N ALA A 171 12.82 7.61 -4.10
CA ALA A 171 12.47 7.44 -5.51
C ALA A 171 11.02 7.87 -5.84
N LEU A 172 10.15 7.94 -4.82
CA LEU A 172 8.79 8.46 -4.90
C LEU A 172 8.69 9.94 -4.49
N GLY A 173 9.79 10.58 -4.11
CA GLY A 173 9.84 11.97 -3.66
C GLY A 173 9.30 12.19 -2.23
N LEU A 174 9.23 11.13 -1.41
CA LEU A 174 8.68 11.17 -0.06
C LEU A 174 9.76 11.38 1.00
N THR A 175 9.43 12.14 2.05
CA THR A 175 10.17 12.18 3.31
C THR A 175 9.31 11.69 4.47
N PRO A 176 9.91 11.29 5.61
CA PRO A 176 9.19 11.20 6.88
C PRO A 176 8.49 12.51 7.21
#